data_AF-A0A6A6E7U5-F1
#
_entry.id   AF-A0A6A6E7U5-F1
#
_cell.length_a   1.000
_cell.length_b   1.000
_cell.length_c   1.000
_cell.angle_alpha   90.00
_cell.angle_beta   90.00
_cell.angle_gamma   90.00
#
_symmetry.space_group_name_H-M   'P 1'
#
loop_
_entity.id
_entity.type
_entity.pdbx_description
1 polymer ?
#
loop_
_entity_poly.entity_id
_entity_poly.type
_entity_poly.pdbx_seq_one_letter_code
_entity_poly.pdbx_strand_id
1 'polypeptide(L)'
;LYMGVHVEPRLSMYWNINPDTEPIHPSVRKAMGRTRWQQIHRYFHIWNRFLPGALGHVRAHEKADPLANLLRETFKTYWNPGIYVTVDECIEGFTGRTSDIVNIPTKLNPIGFKIWVLAQIGYV
;
A
#
# COMPACT_ATOMS: atom_id res chain seq x y z
N LEU A 1 -3.30 -7.95 6.68
CA LEU A 1 -2.92 -8.22 8.08
C LEU A 1 -2.12 -9.51 8.22
N TYR A 2 -2.72 -10.70 8.08
CA TYR A 2 -1.98 -11.97 8.27
C TYR A 2 -0.70 -12.09 7.43
N MET A 3 -0.77 -11.85 6.11
CA MET A 3 0.39 -11.91 5.20
C MET A 3 1.46 -10.82 5.46
N GLY A 4 1.17 -9.83 6.30
CA GLY A 4 2.17 -8.84 6.75
C GLY A 4 2.87 -9.25 8.04
N VAL A 5 2.28 -10.18 8.81
CA VAL A 5 2.87 -10.74 10.03
C VAL A 5 3.64 -12.03 9.71
N HIS A 6 3.05 -12.89 8.87
CA HIS A 6 3.67 -14.12 8.40
C HIS A 6 4.04 -13.94 6.94
N VAL A 7 5.32 -13.66 6.65
CA VAL A 7 5.79 -13.35 5.29
C VAL A 7 6.29 -14.62 4.60
N GLU A 8 5.65 -14.99 3.49
CA GLU A 8 6.10 -16.06 2.61
C GLU A 8 6.97 -15.54 1.45
N PRO A 9 8.00 -16.29 1.00
CA PRO A 9 8.83 -15.91 -0.15
C PRO A 9 8.04 -15.76 -1.45
N ARG A 10 6.95 -16.53 -1.58
CA ARG A 10 6.07 -16.49 -2.75
C ARG A 10 4.62 -16.49 -2.32
N LEU A 11 3.84 -15.62 -2.95
CA LEU A 11 2.41 -15.48 -2.69
C LEU A 11 1.63 -16.81 -2.81
N SER A 12 2.04 -17.71 -3.71
CA SER A 12 1.38 -19.01 -3.88
C SER A 12 1.48 -19.92 -2.65
N MET A 13 2.49 -19.72 -1.80
CA MET A 13 2.74 -20.56 -0.61
C MET A 13 1.67 -20.37 0.46
N TYR A 14 1.02 -19.20 0.52
CA TYR A 14 -0.13 -18.99 1.40
C TYR A 14 -1.32 -19.93 1.14
N TRP A 15 -1.37 -20.56 -0.04
CA TRP A 15 -2.37 -21.57 -0.39
C TRP A 15 -1.79 -22.98 -0.47
N ASN A 16 -0.61 -23.21 0.11
CA ASN A 16 -0.06 -24.55 0.22
C ASN A 16 -1.01 -25.47 1.02
N ILE A 17 -1.16 -26.70 0.51
CA ILE A 17 -1.99 -27.75 1.09
C ILE A 17 -1.17 -28.97 1.49
N ASN A 18 0.10 -29.04 1.07
CA ASN A 18 0.97 -30.15 1.37
C ASN A 18 1.46 -30.05 2.83
N PRO A 19 1.07 -31.00 3.71
CA PRO A 19 1.51 -31.00 5.10
C PRO A 19 3.01 -31.24 5.26
N ASP A 20 3.67 -31.88 4.28
CA ASP A 20 5.11 -32.17 4.33
C ASP A 20 5.98 -30.93 4.04
N THR A 21 5.38 -29.86 3.51
CA THR A 21 6.05 -28.59 3.24
C THR A 21 5.42 -27.49 4.08
N GLU A 22 5.65 -27.54 5.39
CA GLU A 22 5.25 -26.46 6.29
C GLU A 22 5.94 -25.11 5.91
N PRO A 23 5.30 -23.96 6.19
CA PRO A 23 4.03 -23.80 6.90
C PRO A 23 2.79 -23.95 5.99
N ILE A 24 1.69 -24.42 6.59
CA ILE A 24 0.35 -24.36 6.01
C ILE A 24 -0.44 -23.19 6.61
N HIS A 25 -1.30 -22.55 5.81
CA HIS A 25 -2.09 -21.39 6.26
C HIS A 25 -3.60 -21.62 6.13
N PRO A 26 -4.22 -22.45 7.00
CA PRO A 26 -5.65 -22.76 6.92
C PRO A 26 -6.55 -21.51 6.93
N SER A 27 -6.21 -20.51 7.76
CA SER A 27 -6.98 -19.27 7.88
C SER A 27 -7.04 -18.47 6.57
N VAL A 28 -5.95 -18.43 5.79
CA VAL A 28 -5.93 -17.76 4.48
C VAL A 28 -6.86 -18.47 3.50
N ARG A 29 -6.75 -19.81 3.42
CA ARG A 29 -7.58 -20.63 2.53
C ARG A 29 -9.07 -20.56 2.88
N LYS A 30 -9.39 -20.53 4.18
CA LYS A 30 -10.75 -20.37 4.69
C LYS A 30 -11.34 -18.99 4.35
N ALA A 31 -10.52 -17.94 4.37
CA ALA A 31 -10.97 -16.58 4.06
C ALA A 31 -11.19 -16.37 2.56
N MET A 32 -10.28 -16.85 1.70
CA MET A 32 -10.37 -16.65 0.25
C MET A 32 -9.55 -17.66 -0.53
N GLY A 33 -10.09 -18.19 -1.63
CA GLY A 33 -9.33 -19.01 -2.57
C GLY A 33 -8.29 -18.22 -3.37
N ARG A 34 -7.19 -18.88 -3.77
CA ARG A 34 -6.06 -18.26 -4.47
C ARG A 34 -6.48 -17.47 -5.71
N THR A 35 -7.29 -18.09 -6.57
CA THR A 35 -7.75 -17.46 -7.82
C THR A 35 -8.55 -16.20 -7.56
N ARG A 36 -9.47 -16.22 -6.58
CA ARG A 36 -10.27 -15.06 -6.21
C ARG A 36 -9.38 -13.92 -5.68
N TRP A 37 -8.41 -14.26 -4.83
CA TRP A 37 -7.45 -13.29 -4.31
C TRP A 37 -6.65 -12.65 -5.44
N GLN A 38 -6.13 -13.45 -6.37
CA GLN A 38 -5.34 -12.96 -7.52
C GLN A 38 -6.16 -12.03 -8.43
N GLN A 39 -7.43 -12.36 -8.66
CA GLN A 39 -8.34 -11.49 -9.41
C GLN A 39 -8.55 -10.16 -8.70
N ILE A 40 -8.89 -10.17 -7.40
CA ILE A 40 -9.08 -8.94 -6.65
C ILE A 40 -7.80 -8.12 -6.66
N HIS A 41 -6.65 -8.71 -6.34
CA HIS A 41 -5.37 -8.01 -6.32
C HIS A 41 -5.02 -7.37 -7.67
N ARG A 42 -5.33 -8.05 -8.80
CA ARG A 42 -5.05 -7.53 -10.14
C ARG A 42 -5.99 -6.40 -10.56
N TYR A 43 -7.26 -6.48 -10.19
CA TYR A 43 -8.31 -5.56 -10.67
C TYR A 43 -8.73 -4.52 -9.63
N PHE A 44 -8.15 -4.56 -8.43
CA PHE A 44 -8.43 -3.57 -7.39
C PHE A 44 -8.07 -2.17 -7.89
N HIS A 45 -9.06 -1.27 -7.86
CA HIS A 45 -8.91 0.09 -8.31
C HIS A 45 -9.78 1.01 -7.47
N ILE A 46 -9.21 2.15 -7.07
CA ILE A 46 -9.86 3.15 -6.22
C ILE A 46 -10.37 4.32 -7.06
N TRP A 47 -9.71 4.61 -8.18
CA TRP A 47 -10.01 5.75 -9.03
C TRP A 47 -11.16 5.45 -10.00
N ASN A 48 -12.07 6.41 -10.18
CA ASN A 48 -13.18 6.26 -11.13
C ASN A 48 -12.86 6.96 -12.44
N ARG A 49 -12.58 6.16 -13.47
CA ARG A 49 -12.26 6.64 -14.82
C ARG A 49 -13.41 7.31 -15.58
N PHE A 50 -14.63 7.22 -15.06
CA PHE A 50 -15.83 7.76 -15.69
C PHE A 50 -16.22 9.14 -15.13
N LEU A 51 -15.46 9.68 -14.17
CA LEU A 51 -15.72 11.00 -13.63
C LEU A 51 -15.38 12.11 -14.64
N PRO A 52 -16.14 13.22 -14.67
CA PRO A 52 -15.78 14.41 -15.44
C PRO A 52 -14.38 14.90 -15.07
N GLY A 53 -13.51 15.14 -16.05
CA GLY A 53 -12.10 15.52 -15.81
C GLY A 53 -11.11 14.35 -15.75
N ALA A 54 -11.57 13.09 -15.81
CA ALA A 54 -10.73 11.90 -15.93
C ALA A 54 -10.11 11.70 -17.34
N LEU A 55 -10.49 12.55 -18.29
CA LEU A 55 -10.06 12.50 -19.69
C LEU A 55 -8.68 13.17 -19.82
N GLY A 56 -7.62 12.45 -19.45
CA GLY A 56 -6.24 12.92 -19.53
C GLY A 56 -5.24 11.88 -19.07
N HIS A 57 -3.95 12.20 -19.16
CA HIS A 57 -2.89 11.38 -18.56
C HIS A 57 -2.88 11.59 -17.04
N VAL A 58 -3.66 10.77 -16.33
CA VAL A 58 -3.72 10.80 -14.87
C VAL A 58 -2.48 10.13 -14.29
N ARG A 59 -1.76 10.87 -13.44
CA ARG A 59 -0.55 10.41 -12.75
C ARG A 59 -0.89 9.32 -11.73
N ALA A 60 0.11 8.57 -11.29
CA ALA A 60 -0.11 7.42 -10.43
C ALA A 60 -0.68 7.84 -9.06
N HIS A 61 -0.18 8.93 -8.47
CA HIS A 61 -0.68 9.43 -7.18
C HIS A 61 -2.11 10.00 -7.28
N GLU A 62 -2.47 10.63 -8.40
CA GLU A 62 -3.83 11.18 -8.62
C GLU A 62 -4.90 10.08 -8.58
N LYS A 63 -4.52 8.82 -8.87
CA LYS A 63 -5.42 7.66 -8.73
C LYS A 63 -5.59 7.20 -7.29
N ALA A 64 -4.64 7.52 -6.41
CA ALA A 64 -4.68 7.20 -4.98
C ALA A 64 -5.33 8.34 -4.16
N ASP A 65 -5.33 9.57 -4.68
CA ASP A 65 -5.83 10.76 -3.99
C ASP A 65 -7.25 10.63 -3.41
N PRO A 66 -8.25 10.02 -4.08
CA PRO A 66 -9.58 9.88 -3.48
C PRO A 66 -9.57 9.14 -2.14
N LEU A 67 -8.82 8.04 -2.06
CA LEU A 67 -8.68 7.29 -0.80
C LEU A 67 -7.76 8.03 0.17
N ALA A 68 -6.65 8.61 -0.29
CA ALA A 68 -5.72 9.33 0.56
C ALA A 68 -6.39 10.54 1.23
N ASN A 69 -7.21 11.30 0.49
CA ASN A 69 -7.99 12.42 1.02
C ASN A 69 -8.99 11.94 2.07
N LEU A 70 -9.75 10.87 1.78
CA LEU A 70 -10.71 10.30 2.72
C LEU A 70 -10.02 9.85 4.03
N LEU A 71 -8.89 9.16 3.92
CA LEU A 71 -8.11 8.71 5.07
C LEU A 71 -7.53 9.87 5.86
N ARG A 72 -6.94 10.88 5.20
CA ARG A 72 -6.39 12.07 5.86
C ARG A 72 -7.43 12.83 6.66
N GLU A 73 -8.63 13.04 6.10
CA GLU A 73 -9.72 13.69 6.84
C GLU A 73 -10.18 12.83 8.03
N THR A 74 -10.27 11.51 7.84
CA THR A 74 -10.61 10.58 8.91
C THR A 74 -9.57 10.62 10.04
N PHE A 75 -8.29 10.57 9.73
CA PHE A 75 -7.19 10.57 10.71
C PHE A 75 -7.16 11.85 11.54
N LYS A 76 -7.43 13.02 10.92
CA LYS A 76 -7.56 14.30 11.65
C LYS A 76 -8.67 14.30 12.69
N THR A 77 -9.74 13.51 12.50
CA THR A 77 -10.82 13.42 13.51
C THR A 77 -10.44 12.62 14.73
N TYR A 78 -9.46 11.70 14.62
CA TYR A 78 -9.04 10.83 15.72
C TYR A 78 -7.75 11.28 16.41
N TRP A 79 -6.97 12.16 15.77
CA TRP A 79 -5.70 12.65 16.32
C TRP A 79 -5.53 14.14 16.10
N ASN A 80 -5.46 14.88 17.21
CA ASN A 80 -5.05 16.28 17.23
C ASN A 80 -3.60 16.35 17.72
N PRO A 81 -2.62 16.72 16.87
CA PRO A 81 -1.23 16.76 17.27
C PRO A 81 -0.98 17.85 18.33
N GLY A 82 0.01 17.59 19.18
CA GLY A 82 0.57 18.57 20.11
C GLY A 82 1.60 19.47 19.43
N ILE A 83 2.39 20.18 20.24
CA ILE A 83 3.36 21.17 19.73
C ILE A 83 4.66 20.56 19.17
N TYR A 84 4.95 19.29 19.51
CA TYR A 84 6.17 18.60 19.10
C TYR A 84 5.87 17.65 17.95
N VAL A 85 5.91 18.19 16.73
CA VAL A 85 5.73 17.45 15.49
C VAL A 85 7.02 17.45 14.68
N THR A 86 7.19 16.45 13.81
CA THR A 86 8.31 16.37 12.87
C THR A 86 7.75 16.20 11.47
N VAL A 87 8.30 16.96 10.52
CA VAL A 87 8.01 16.78 9.09
C VAL A 87 9.26 16.20 8.44
N ASP A 88 9.10 15.07 7.76
CA ASP A 88 10.20 14.43 7.05
C ASP A 88 9.68 13.67 5.81
N GLU A 89 10.60 13.19 4.99
CA GLU A 89 10.35 12.39 3.81
C GLU A 89 10.46 10.87 4.08
N CYS A 90 9.38 10.17 3.73
CA CYS A 90 9.35 8.73 3.62
C CYS A 90 9.48 8.31 2.14
N ILE A 91 10.00 7.10 1.90
CA ILE A 91 10.05 6.49 0.58
C ILE A 91 9.38 5.12 0.61
N GLU A 92 8.37 4.92 -0.23
CA GLU A 92 7.76 3.62 -0.46
C GLU A 92 8.38 3.01 -1.71
N GLY A 93 9.10 1.90 -1.53
CA GLY A 93 9.89 1.27 -2.59
C GLY A 93 9.02 0.80 -3.75
N PHE A 94 9.32 1.26 -4.97
CA PHE A 94 8.58 0.87 -6.17
C PHE A 94 9.46 0.97 -7.42
N THR A 95 9.50 -0.11 -8.20
CA THR A 95 10.32 -0.22 -9.42
C THR A 95 9.50 -0.31 -10.71
N GLY A 96 8.18 -0.12 -10.63
CA GLY A 96 7.31 -0.08 -11.81
C GLY A 96 7.47 1.19 -12.63
N ARG A 97 6.86 1.21 -13.83
CA ARG A 97 6.96 2.33 -14.77
C ARG A 97 5.97 3.44 -14.41
N THR A 98 6.47 4.55 -13.87
CA THR A 98 5.73 5.79 -13.65
C THR A 98 6.69 6.97 -13.60
N SER A 99 6.24 8.17 -13.94
CA SER A 99 7.01 9.41 -13.79
C SER A 99 7.07 9.92 -12.35
N ASP A 100 6.24 9.37 -11.47
CA ASP A 100 6.06 9.84 -10.09
C ASP A 100 7.09 9.26 -9.09
N ILE A 101 7.93 8.31 -9.51
CA ILE A 101 9.00 7.78 -8.66
C ILE A 101 10.25 8.65 -8.73
N VAL A 102 10.97 8.67 -7.62
CA VAL A 102 12.25 9.36 -7.47
C VAL A 102 13.35 8.38 -7.09
N ASN A 103 14.60 8.80 -7.24
CA ASN A 103 15.76 8.11 -6.71
C ASN A 103 16.38 8.97 -5.59
N ILE A 104 16.38 8.47 -4.35
CA ILE A 104 16.99 9.07 -3.17
C ILE A 104 18.10 8.12 -2.69
N PRO A 105 19.36 8.32 -3.13
CA PRO A 105 20.45 7.35 -2.90
C PRO A 105 20.77 7.07 -1.44
N THR A 106 20.40 7.96 -0.51
CA THR A 106 20.67 7.86 0.92
C THR A 106 19.70 6.95 1.68
N LYS A 107 18.61 6.48 1.05
CA LYS A 107 17.61 5.60 1.68
C LYS A 107 17.88 4.13 1.33
N LEU A 108 17.48 3.21 2.22
CA LEU A 108 17.66 1.75 2.05
C LEU A 108 17.04 1.24 0.74
N ASN A 109 15.82 1.72 0.43
CA ASN A 109 15.15 1.49 -0.83
C ASN A 109 15.18 2.79 -1.63
N PRO A 110 16.20 3.03 -2.46
CA PRO A 110 16.46 4.35 -3.02
C PRO A 110 15.45 4.74 -4.11
N ILE A 111 14.78 3.79 -4.75
CA ILE A 111 13.84 4.03 -5.85
C ILE A 111 12.41 3.78 -5.37
N GLY A 112 11.55 4.80 -5.49
CA GLY A 112 10.17 4.67 -5.04
C GLY A 112 9.40 5.98 -5.02
N PHE A 113 8.21 5.94 -4.42
CA PHE A 113 7.40 7.13 -4.21
C PHE A 113 7.89 7.91 -3.00
N LYS A 114 8.27 9.18 -3.19
CA LYS A 114 8.54 10.10 -2.08
C LYS A 114 7.21 10.59 -1.50
N ILE A 115 7.07 10.45 -0.19
CA ILE A 115 5.88 10.85 0.57
C ILE A 115 6.33 11.80 1.68
N TRP A 116 5.71 12.97 1.76
CA TRP A 116 5.88 13.87 2.91
C TRP A 116 5.03 13.39 4.07
N VAL A 117 5.64 13.28 5.25
CA VAL A 117 5.02 12.75 6.45
C VAL A 117 5.12 13.80 7.56
N LEU A 118 4.00 14.06 8.22
CA LEU A 118 3.94 14.77 9.50
C LEU A 118 3.76 13.69 10.57
N ALA A 119 4.70 13.59 11.52
CA ALA A 119 4.65 12.57 12.56
C ALA A 119 4.76 13.16 13.97
N GLN A 120 4.15 12.49 14.93
CA GLN A 120 4.28 12.78 16.36
C GLN A 120 4.26 11.48 17.17
N ILE A 121 5.35 11.19 17.88
CA ILE A 121 5.47 10.04 18.81
C ILE A 121 5.02 8.72 18.12
N GLY A 122 5.47 8.50 16.89
CA GLY A 122 5.15 7.31 16.10
C GLY A 122 3.77 7.32 15.41
N TYR A 123 2.92 8.32 15.65
CA TYR A 123 1.73 8.56 14.84
C TYR A 123 2.11 9.30 13.55
N VAL A 124 1.52 8.90 12.41
CA VAL A 124 1.72 9.46 11.07
C VAL A 124 0.37 9.85 10.47
#